data_AF-A0AA90UEJ0-F1
#
_entry.id   AF-A0AA90UEJ0-F1
#
_cell.length_a   1.000
_cell.length_b   1.000
_cell.length_c   1.000
_cell.angle_alpha   90.00
_cell.angle_beta   90.00
_cell.angle_gamma   90.00
#
_symmetry.space_group_name_H-M   'P 1'
#
loop_
_entity.id
_entity.type
_entity.pdbx_description
1 polymer ?
#
loop_
_entity_poly.entity_id
_entity_poly.type
_entity_poly.pdbx_seq_one_letter_code
_entity_poly.pdbx_strand_id
1 'polypeptide(L)'
;MKRFSIFVATMMMASVMQAAEKLDLKSITSGAFSASYVTGINPIEGTDLYASISSDGKQVVSYSFKTGKQVAVLFDVEAAKAPMKSVEGYVMSPDGKKMLVFTKSKAVYRRSFKAEYFIYDIARKTIKKLSEGENQQVATWSPDSRHIAFVKDNNIFVTDGEKEVQVTKDGKFNEVINGIPDWVYEEEFAFNRA
;
A
#
# COMPACT_ATOMS: atom_id res chain seq x y z
N MET A 1 29.49 -53.95 34.13
CA MET A 1 28.88 -52.68 34.59
C MET A 1 29.69 -51.42 34.25
N LYS A 2 31.03 -51.45 34.17
CA LYS A 2 31.85 -50.24 33.91
C LYS A 2 31.86 -49.71 32.46
N ARG A 3 31.36 -50.47 31.48
CA ARG A 3 31.31 -50.04 30.07
C ARG A 3 30.02 -49.31 29.68
N PHE A 4 28.97 -49.40 30.50
CA PHE A 4 27.69 -48.71 30.25
C PHE A 4 27.70 -47.27 30.80
N SER A 5 28.41 -47.02 31.90
CA SER A 5 28.53 -45.68 32.50
C SER A 5 29.40 -44.70 31.70
N ILE A 6 30.29 -45.21 30.83
CA ILE A 6 31.15 -44.36 30.00
C ILE A 6 30.39 -43.84 28.77
N PHE A 7 29.37 -44.53 28.30
CA PHE A 7 28.61 -44.11 27.11
C PHE A 7 27.63 -42.95 27.40
N VAL A 8 27.12 -42.85 28.63
CA VAL A 8 26.20 -41.79 29.06
C VAL A 8 26.94 -40.46 29.32
N ALA A 9 28.20 -40.52 29.78
CA ALA A 9 28.99 -39.33 30.05
C ALA A 9 29.47 -38.61 28.77
N THR A 10 29.79 -39.35 27.70
CA THR A 10 30.22 -38.75 26.42
C THR A 10 29.06 -38.12 25.65
N MET A 11 27.83 -38.60 25.86
CA MET A 11 26.63 -38.10 25.19
C MET A 11 26.07 -36.82 25.84
N MET A 12 26.45 -36.50 27.08
CA MET A 12 26.06 -35.26 27.77
C MET A 12 27.01 -34.08 27.54
N MET A 13 28.21 -34.29 26.99
CA MET A 13 29.18 -33.20 26.75
C MET A 13 29.09 -32.54 25.36
N ALA A 14 28.25 -33.06 24.46
CA ALA A 14 28.09 -32.50 23.12
C ALA A 14 27.05 -31.38 23.02
N SER A 15 26.37 -31.01 24.11
CA SER A 15 25.24 -30.07 24.09
C SER A 15 25.55 -28.68 24.62
N VAL A 16 26.76 -28.15 24.41
CA VAL A 16 27.05 -26.72 24.62
C VAL A 16 27.92 -26.17 23.49
N MET A 17 27.40 -26.18 22.27
CA MET A 17 27.84 -25.21 21.26
C MET A 17 26.61 -24.65 20.55
N GLN A 18 26.00 -23.64 21.16
CA GLN A 18 25.37 -22.56 20.41
C GLN A 18 26.23 -21.32 20.63
N ALA A 19 27.33 -21.23 19.90
CA ALA A 19 27.93 -19.93 19.63
C ALA A 19 27.05 -19.29 18.55
N ALA A 20 26.10 -18.45 18.94
CA ALA A 20 25.49 -17.53 18.00
C ALA A 20 26.63 -16.75 17.32
N GLU A 21 26.64 -16.67 15.99
CA GLU A 21 27.60 -15.82 15.29
C GLU A 21 27.57 -14.41 15.90
N LYS A 22 28.75 -13.82 16.08
CA LYS A 22 28.86 -12.50 16.69
C LYS A 22 28.10 -11.51 15.82
N LEU A 23 27.09 -10.86 16.39
CA LEU A 23 26.36 -9.80 15.69
C LEU A 23 27.34 -8.73 15.23
N ASP A 24 27.34 -8.46 13.94
CA ASP A 24 28.10 -7.36 13.33
C ASP A 24 27.14 -6.32 12.74
N LEU A 25 27.66 -5.14 12.41
CA LEU A 25 26.83 -4.05 11.89
C LEU A 25 26.11 -4.45 10.59
N LYS A 26 26.73 -5.29 9.75
CA LYS A 26 26.15 -5.74 8.49
C LYS A 26 24.94 -6.66 8.73
N SER A 27 25.05 -7.57 9.69
CA SER A 27 23.98 -8.50 10.07
C SER A 27 22.76 -7.77 10.61
N ILE A 28 22.96 -6.68 11.37
CA ILE A 28 21.87 -5.83 11.86
C ILE A 28 21.25 -4.96 10.75
N THR A 29 22.06 -4.36 9.88
CA THR A 29 21.59 -3.38 8.87
C THR A 29 21.13 -4.01 7.55
N SER A 30 21.48 -5.26 7.28
CA SER A 30 21.06 -5.98 6.08
C SER A 30 19.60 -6.45 6.12
N GLY A 31 18.95 -6.37 7.28
CA GLY A 31 17.61 -6.91 7.48
C GLY A 31 17.57 -8.43 7.66
N ALA A 32 18.72 -9.11 7.82
CA ALA A 32 18.81 -10.56 8.05
C ALA A 32 17.96 -11.05 9.24
N PHE A 33 17.76 -10.19 10.24
CA PHE A 33 16.94 -10.47 11.42
C PHE A 33 15.57 -9.77 11.39
N SER A 34 15.15 -9.23 10.25
CA SER A 34 13.82 -8.61 10.12
C SER A 34 12.75 -9.68 10.24
N ALA A 35 11.78 -9.44 11.11
CA ALA A 35 10.61 -10.31 11.19
C ALA A 35 9.82 -10.27 9.88
N SER A 36 9.28 -11.43 9.47
CA SER A 36 8.32 -11.49 8.39
C SER A 36 6.95 -11.10 8.90
N TYR A 37 6.26 -10.23 8.15
CA TYR A 37 4.91 -9.77 8.47
C TYR A 37 3.98 -10.11 7.32
N VAL A 38 2.71 -10.33 7.65
CA VAL A 38 1.64 -10.35 6.64
C VAL A 38 1.16 -8.92 6.48
N THR A 39 1.31 -8.36 5.28
CA THR A 39 0.94 -6.97 4.94
C THR A 39 0.01 -6.97 3.73
N GLY A 40 -0.61 -5.82 3.44
CA GLY A 40 -1.41 -5.65 2.21
C GLY A 40 -2.77 -6.36 2.23
N ILE A 41 -3.27 -6.77 3.39
CA ILE A 41 -4.63 -7.29 3.54
C ILE A 41 -5.61 -6.12 3.65
N ASN A 42 -6.31 -5.81 2.55
CA ASN A 42 -7.37 -4.80 2.54
C ASN A 42 -8.73 -5.50 2.37
N PRO A 43 -9.58 -5.55 3.42
CA PRO A 43 -10.91 -6.15 3.31
C PRO A 43 -11.76 -5.47 2.22
N ILE A 44 -12.51 -6.28 1.46
CA ILE A 44 -13.52 -5.78 0.54
C ILE A 44 -14.85 -5.73 1.30
N GLU A 45 -15.32 -4.51 1.57
CA GLU A 45 -16.50 -4.26 2.38
C GLU A 45 -17.73 -5.04 1.89
N GLY A 46 -18.50 -5.60 2.82
CA GLY A 46 -19.69 -6.41 2.51
C GLY A 46 -19.41 -7.83 1.99
N THR A 47 -18.14 -8.27 1.94
CA THR A 47 -17.76 -9.61 1.48
C THR A 47 -16.88 -10.35 2.50
N ASP A 48 -16.62 -11.64 2.26
CA ASP A 48 -15.62 -12.43 3.00
C ASP A 48 -14.26 -12.47 2.27
N LEU A 49 -13.96 -11.44 1.47
CA LEU A 49 -12.76 -11.32 0.67
C LEU A 49 -11.86 -10.18 1.14
N TYR A 50 -10.58 -10.28 0.84
CA TYR A 50 -9.63 -9.17 0.86
C TYR A 50 -8.92 -9.05 -0.48
N ALA A 51 -8.44 -7.87 -0.79
CA ALA A 51 -7.55 -7.64 -1.91
C ALA A 51 -6.12 -7.38 -1.43
N SER A 52 -5.14 -7.83 -2.22
CA SER A 52 -3.71 -7.58 -1.99
C SER A 52 -3.01 -7.35 -3.33
N ILE A 53 -1.91 -6.59 -3.29
CA ILE A 53 -1.02 -6.46 -4.44
C ILE A 53 -0.17 -7.72 -4.54
N SER A 54 0.08 -8.19 -5.77
CA SER A 54 0.99 -9.30 -6.03
C SER A 54 2.43 -8.94 -5.66
N SER A 55 3.28 -9.93 -5.39
CA SER A 55 4.67 -9.69 -4.98
C SER A 55 5.51 -8.91 -6.00
N ASP A 56 5.14 -8.97 -7.29
CA ASP A 56 5.78 -8.23 -8.37
C ASP A 56 5.15 -6.85 -8.64
N GLY A 57 4.10 -6.49 -7.89
CA GLY A 57 3.38 -5.23 -8.04
C GLY A 57 2.52 -5.12 -9.30
N LYS A 58 2.39 -6.17 -10.11
CA LYS A 58 1.67 -6.11 -11.40
C LYS A 58 0.17 -6.29 -11.30
N GLN A 59 -0.32 -6.89 -10.21
CA GLN A 59 -1.72 -7.25 -10.06
C GLN A 59 -2.27 -6.80 -8.70
N VAL A 60 -3.56 -6.49 -8.68
CA VAL A 60 -4.36 -6.49 -7.45
C VAL A 60 -5.25 -7.72 -7.51
N VAL A 61 -5.14 -8.58 -6.50
CA VAL A 61 -5.77 -9.89 -6.48
C VAL A 61 -6.66 -10.00 -5.25
N SER A 62 -7.87 -10.54 -5.43
CA SER A 62 -8.78 -10.87 -4.34
C SER A 62 -8.61 -12.31 -3.87
N TYR A 63 -8.71 -12.50 -2.56
CA TYR A 63 -8.57 -13.77 -1.88
C TYR A 63 -9.70 -13.95 -0.87
N SER A 64 -10.09 -15.20 -0.63
CA SER A 64 -11.08 -15.55 0.39
C SER A 64 -10.42 -15.61 1.77
N PHE A 65 -10.97 -14.90 2.75
CA PHE A 65 -10.51 -15.02 4.15
C PHE A 65 -10.68 -16.45 4.68
N LYS A 66 -11.75 -17.15 4.26
CA LYS A 66 -12.07 -18.51 4.75
C LYS A 66 -11.07 -19.57 4.29
N THR A 67 -10.55 -19.43 3.08
CA THR A 67 -9.76 -20.50 2.43
C THR A 67 -8.34 -20.10 2.09
N GLY A 68 -8.01 -18.80 2.12
CA GLY A 68 -6.74 -18.26 1.64
C GLY A 68 -6.54 -18.38 0.13
N LYS A 69 -7.52 -18.91 -0.61
CA LYS A 69 -7.42 -19.10 -2.06
C LYS A 69 -7.71 -17.82 -2.80
N GLN A 70 -6.99 -17.61 -3.89
CA GLN A 70 -7.28 -16.58 -4.87
C GLN A 70 -8.69 -16.78 -5.45
N VAL A 71 -9.44 -15.70 -5.55
CA VAL A 71 -10.81 -15.67 -6.09
C VAL A 71 -10.81 -15.01 -7.48
N ALA A 72 -10.21 -13.82 -7.61
CA ALA A 72 -10.16 -13.09 -8.88
C ALA A 72 -8.99 -12.10 -8.95
N VAL A 73 -8.50 -11.84 -10.16
CA VAL A 73 -7.59 -10.72 -10.43
C VAL A 73 -8.46 -9.48 -10.68
N LEU A 74 -8.35 -8.49 -9.79
CA LEU A 74 -9.13 -7.25 -9.84
C LEU A 74 -8.48 -6.18 -10.71
N PHE A 75 -7.15 -6.18 -10.82
CA PHE A 75 -6.37 -5.32 -11.71
C PHE A 75 -5.14 -6.08 -12.20
N ASP A 76 -4.76 -5.84 -13.44
CA ASP A 76 -3.54 -6.39 -14.05
C ASP A 76 -2.95 -5.35 -15.01
N VAL A 77 -1.68 -5.02 -14.82
CA VAL A 77 -0.96 -4.00 -15.62
C VAL A 77 -1.01 -4.30 -17.12
N GLU A 78 -0.81 -5.55 -17.52
CA GLU A 78 -0.71 -5.96 -18.92
C GLU A 78 -2.11 -5.97 -19.57
N ALA A 79 -3.09 -6.55 -18.89
CA ALA A 79 -4.48 -6.62 -19.36
C ALA A 79 -5.11 -5.22 -19.48
N ALA A 80 -4.77 -4.30 -18.58
CA ALA A 80 -5.23 -2.91 -18.63
C ALA A 80 -4.44 -2.05 -19.64
N LYS A 81 -3.36 -2.57 -20.23
CA LYS A 81 -2.37 -1.80 -21.01
C LYS A 81 -1.92 -0.55 -20.27
N ALA A 82 -1.65 -0.72 -18.99
CA ALA A 82 -1.45 0.38 -18.08
C ALA A 82 -0.11 1.10 -18.38
N PRO A 83 -0.03 2.44 -18.22
CA PRO A 83 1.16 3.21 -18.55
C PRO A 83 2.26 3.14 -17.47
N MET A 84 2.24 2.09 -16.63
CA MET A 84 3.21 1.83 -15.57
C MET A 84 3.58 0.34 -15.57
N LYS A 85 4.73 -0.01 -14.98
CA LYS A 85 5.20 -1.41 -14.89
C LYS A 85 4.61 -2.17 -13.71
N SER A 86 4.30 -1.45 -12.63
CA SER A 86 3.76 -1.96 -11.38
C SER A 86 3.01 -0.83 -10.66
N VAL A 87 2.16 -1.22 -9.71
CA VAL A 87 1.44 -0.31 -8.82
C VAL A 87 2.05 -0.38 -7.41
N GLU A 88 2.02 0.75 -6.72
CA GLU A 88 2.50 0.87 -5.33
C GLU A 88 1.35 0.79 -4.32
N GLY A 89 0.13 1.06 -4.77
CA GLY A 89 -1.07 0.99 -3.95
C GLY A 89 -2.35 1.14 -4.78
N TYR A 90 -3.49 0.93 -4.12
CA TYR A 90 -4.80 1.09 -4.70
C TYR A 90 -5.84 1.55 -3.67
N VAL A 91 -6.95 2.10 -4.16
CA VAL A 91 -8.13 2.45 -3.36
C VAL A 91 -9.39 1.99 -4.11
N MET A 92 -10.08 0.99 -3.57
CA MET A 92 -11.32 0.47 -4.16
C MET A 92 -12.46 1.49 -4.04
N SER A 93 -13.32 1.60 -5.05
CA SER A 93 -14.57 2.34 -4.92
C SER A 93 -15.52 1.62 -3.96
N PRO A 94 -16.38 2.33 -3.21
CA PRO A 94 -17.35 1.71 -2.29
C PRO A 94 -18.23 0.62 -2.93
N ASP A 95 -18.60 0.79 -4.21
CA ASP A 95 -19.39 -0.21 -4.96
C ASP A 95 -18.57 -1.39 -5.53
N GLY A 96 -17.24 -1.39 -5.34
CA GLY A 96 -16.33 -2.42 -5.81
C GLY A 96 -16.16 -2.52 -7.33
N LYS A 97 -16.66 -1.56 -8.12
CA LYS A 97 -16.62 -1.62 -9.60
C LYS A 97 -15.41 -0.90 -10.21
N LYS A 98 -14.84 0.05 -9.49
CA LYS A 98 -13.68 0.82 -9.90
C LYS A 98 -12.62 0.79 -8.82
N MET A 99 -11.40 1.16 -9.18
CA MET A 99 -10.37 1.46 -8.20
C MET A 99 -9.48 2.59 -8.69
N LEU A 100 -8.89 3.30 -7.73
CA LEU A 100 -7.71 4.09 -7.98
C LEU A 100 -6.51 3.19 -7.86
N VAL A 101 -5.54 3.32 -8.76
CA VAL A 101 -4.20 2.74 -8.62
C VAL A 101 -3.18 3.86 -8.72
N PHE A 102 -2.06 3.73 -8.00
CA PHE A 102 -1.02 4.76 -8.03
C PHE A 102 0.39 4.20 -8.14
N THR A 103 1.29 5.03 -8.64
CA THR A 103 2.71 4.75 -8.84
C THR A 103 3.52 6.04 -8.67
N LYS A 104 4.85 5.93 -8.67
CA LYS A 104 5.79 7.04 -8.51
C LYS A 104 5.55 7.82 -7.21
N SER A 105 5.27 7.11 -6.11
CA SER A 105 5.05 7.81 -4.85
C SER A 105 6.34 8.49 -4.37
N LYS A 106 6.16 9.69 -3.82
CA LYS A 106 7.21 10.49 -3.17
C LYS A 106 6.70 10.84 -1.78
N ALA A 107 7.33 10.25 -0.77
CA ALA A 107 7.04 10.58 0.62
C ALA A 107 7.23 12.08 0.89
N VAL A 108 6.34 12.66 1.68
CA VAL A 108 6.44 14.04 2.14
C VAL A 108 6.85 14.02 3.61
N TYR A 109 6.05 13.40 4.47
CA TYR A 109 6.36 13.15 5.89
C TYR A 109 6.18 11.66 6.22
N ARG A 110 5.78 11.31 7.46
CA ARG A 110 5.66 9.90 7.89
C ARG A 110 4.56 9.12 7.17
N ARG A 111 3.44 9.76 6.85
CA ARG A 111 2.22 9.13 6.28
C ARG A 111 1.83 9.73 4.94
N SER A 112 2.11 11.01 4.71
CA SER A 112 1.77 11.69 3.47
C SER A 112 2.73 11.34 2.35
N PHE A 113 2.18 11.23 1.16
CA PHE A 113 2.92 11.05 -0.07
C PHE A 113 2.16 11.68 -1.23
N LYS A 114 2.93 12.07 -2.23
CA LYS A 114 2.49 12.51 -3.55
C LYS A 114 2.63 11.36 -4.53
N ALA A 115 1.68 11.12 -5.42
CA ALA A 115 1.79 10.07 -6.43
C ALA A 115 1.09 10.45 -7.74
N GLU A 116 1.30 9.64 -8.78
CA GLU A 116 0.49 9.68 -10.02
C GLU A 116 -0.64 8.67 -9.89
N TYR A 117 -1.89 9.13 -9.97
CA TYR A 117 -3.08 8.31 -9.80
C TYR A 117 -3.79 8.03 -11.13
N PHE A 118 -4.39 6.84 -11.20
CA PHE A 118 -5.17 6.37 -12.34
C PHE A 118 -6.51 5.80 -11.88
N ILE A 119 -7.55 6.04 -12.66
CA ILE A 119 -8.88 5.47 -12.48
C ILE A 119 -8.97 4.21 -13.34
N TYR A 120 -9.28 3.10 -12.72
CA TYR A 120 -9.48 1.81 -13.37
C TYR A 120 -10.91 1.32 -13.21
N ASP A 121 -11.54 0.93 -14.32
CA ASP A 121 -12.82 0.22 -14.34
C ASP A 121 -12.56 -1.28 -14.46
N ILE A 122 -13.00 -2.04 -13.46
CA ILE A 122 -12.67 -3.46 -13.31
C ILE A 122 -13.36 -4.30 -14.39
N ALA A 123 -14.62 -4.01 -14.68
CA ALA A 123 -15.40 -4.77 -15.65
C ALA A 123 -14.92 -4.49 -17.08
N ARG A 124 -14.66 -3.22 -17.39
CA ARG A 124 -14.22 -2.79 -18.73
C ARG A 124 -12.73 -3.01 -18.97
N LYS A 125 -11.95 -3.21 -17.92
CA LYS A 125 -10.48 -3.28 -17.93
C LYS A 125 -9.83 -2.05 -18.55
N THR A 126 -10.47 -0.89 -18.39
CA THR A 126 -9.98 0.38 -18.94
C THR A 126 -9.35 1.21 -17.83
N ILE A 127 -8.20 1.80 -18.14
CA ILE A 127 -7.47 2.69 -17.24
C ILE A 127 -7.32 4.07 -17.87
N LYS A 128 -7.44 5.12 -17.06
CA LYS A 128 -7.13 6.51 -17.45
C LYS A 128 -6.48 7.27 -16.30
N LYS A 129 -5.79 8.37 -16.60
CA LYS A 129 -5.25 9.25 -15.55
C LYS A 129 -6.38 9.86 -14.73
N LEU A 130 -6.14 10.06 -13.43
CA LEU A 130 -7.07 10.77 -12.55
C LEU A 130 -7.13 12.26 -12.91
N SER A 131 -5.97 12.85 -13.17
CA SER A 131 -5.75 14.27 -13.42
C SER A 131 -4.49 14.43 -14.27
N GLU A 132 -4.37 15.55 -14.97
CA GLU A 132 -3.11 15.95 -15.58
C GLU A 132 -2.04 16.27 -14.52
N GLY A 133 -0.78 16.00 -14.89
CA GLY A 133 0.39 16.18 -14.02
C GLY A 133 0.62 15.03 -13.03
N GLU A 134 1.65 15.19 -12.22
CA GLU A 134 1.99 14.30 -11.10
C GLU A 134 1.65 15.00 -9.76
N ASN A 135 1.94 14.35 -8.65
CA ASN A 135 1.82 14.91 -7.28
C ASN A 135 0.41 15.06 -6.71
N GLN A 136 -0.54 14.22 -7.11
CA GLN A 136 -1.81 14.15 -6.41
C GLN A 136 -1.62 13.49 -5.04
N GLN A 137 -2.41 13.93 -4.06
CA GLN A 137 -2.41 13.42 -2.70
C GLN A 137 -3.83 13.04 -2.30
N VAL A 138 -3.94 12.06 -1.39
CA VAL A 138 -5.18 11.68 -0.70
C VAL A 138 -6.40 11.46 -1.61
N ALA A 139 -6.18 10.92 -2.82
CA ALA A 139 -7.26 10.65 -3.76
C ALA A 139 -8.27 9.65 -3.16
N THR A 140 -9.53 10.06 -3.10
CA THR A 140 -10.59 9.37 -2.33
C THR A 140 -11.90 9.35 -3.10
N TRP A 141 -12.56 8.20 -3.10
CA TRP A 141 -13.90 8.04 -3.69
C TRP A 141 -14.99 8.70 -2.83
N SER A 142 -16.00 9.27 -3.49
CA SER A 142 -17.26 9.60 -2.84
C SER A 142 -17.98 8.31 -2.38
N PRO A 143 -18.83 8.37 -1.33
CA PRO A 143 -19.56 7.20 -0.84
C PRO A 143 -20.43 6.52 -1.91
N ASP A 144 -20.92 7.28 -2.89
CA ASP A 144 -21.72 6.79 -4.01
C ASP A 144 -20.89 6.30 -5.21
N SER A 145 -19.55 6.27 -5.09
CA SER A 145 -18.61 5.81 -6.13
C SER A 145 -18.63 6.61 -7.46
N ARG A 146 -19.23 7.81 -7.47
CA ARG A 146 -19.39 8.63 -8.68
C ARG A 146 -18.31 9.70 -8.85
N HIS A 147 -17.73 10.17 -7.75
CA HIS A 147 -16.75 11.26 -7.76
C HIS A 147 -15.49 10.85 -7.02
N ILE A 148 -14.40 11.52 -7.35
CA ILE A 148 -13.11 11.38 -6.68
C ILE A 148 -12.65 12.78 -6.25
N ALA A 149 -12.37 12.95 -4.97
CA ALA A 149 -11.71 14.13 -4.44
C ALA A 149 -10.21 13.85 -4.29
N PHE A 150 -9.36 14.83 -4.59
CA PHE A 150 -7.91 14.73 -4.39
C PHE A 150 -7.32 16.12 -4.14
N VAL A 151 -6.10 16.14 -3.60
CA VAL A 151 -5.35 17.39 -3.39
C VAL A 151 -4.17 17.46 -4.36
N LYS A 152 -4.01 18.61 -5.01
CA LYS A 152 -2.88 18.94 -5.89
C LYS A 152 -2.52 20.40 -5.63
N ASP A 153 -1.23 20.70 -5.48
CA ASP A 153 -0.73 22.07 -5.22
C ASP A 153 -1.51 22.80 -4.11
N ASN A 154 -1.70 22.12 -2.97
CA ASN A 154 -2.44 22.59 -1.78
C ASN A 154 -3.91 23.00 -2.03
N ASN A 155 -4.48 22.58 -3.15
CA ASN A 155 -5.88 22.83 -3.49
C ASN A 155 -6.66 21.54 -3.65
N ILE A 156 -7.95 21.59 -3.32
CA ILE A 156 -8.88 20.47 -3.48
C ILE A 156 -9.46 20.48 -4.88
N PHE A 157 -9.47 19.32 -5.51
CA PHE A 157 -10.09 19.05 -6.79
C PHE A 157 -11.10 17.92 -6.66
N VAL A 158 -12.16 17.96 -7.47
CA VAL A 158 -13.16 16.91 -7.58
C VAL A 158 -13.35 16.56 -9.05
N THR A 159 -13.40 15.27 -9.38
CA THR A 159 -13.65 14.79 -10.74
C THR A 159 -14.67 13.66 -10.74
N ASP A 160 -15.49 13.56 -11.78
CA ASP A 160 -16.28 12.36 -12.10
C ASP A 160 -15.50 11.36 -12.98
N GLY A 161 -14.23 11.68 -13.25
CA GLY A 161 -13.31 10.99 -14.13
C GLY A 161 -13.27 11.56 -15.54
N GLU A 162 -14.27 12.32 -15.98
CA GLU A 162 -14.29 13.02 -17.28
C GLU A 162 -14.09 14.52 -17.09
N LYS A 163 -14.80 15.11 -16.13
CA LYS A 163 -14.74 16.54 -15.81
C LYS A 163 -14.10 16.74 -14.44
N GLU A 164 -12.99 17.47 -14.43
CA GLU A 164 -12.31 17.94 -13.22
C GLU A 164 -12.75 19.37 -12.87
N VAL A 165 -13.00 19.61 -11.58
CA VAL A 165 -13.36 20.91 -11.01
C VAL A 165 -12.43 21.22 -9.85
N GLN A 166 -11.77 22.37 -9.91
CA GLN A 166 -11.00 22.91 -8.79
C GLN A 166 -11.94 23.59 -7.78
N VAL A 167 -11.94 23.11 -6.53
CA VAL A 167 -12.82 23.58 -5.46
C VAL A 167 -12.21 24.78 -4.73
N THR A 168 -10.94 24.69 -4.35
CA THR A 168 -10.20 25.78 -3.69
C THR A 168 -9.14 26.36 -4.63
N LYS A 169 -8.80 27.63 -4.48
CA LYS A 169 -7.90 28.35 -5.40
C LYS A 169 -6.81 29.15 -4.72
N ASP A 170 -6.78 29.14 -3.40
CA ASP A 170 -5.91 29.92 -2.54
C ASP A 170 -4.74 29.12 -1.95
N GLY A 171 -4.67 27.81 -2.24
CA GLY A 171 -3.58 26.95 -1.80
C GLY A 171 -2.21 27.52 -2.16
N LYS A 172 -1.33 27.59 -1.16
CA LYS A 172 -0.02 28.22 -1.24
C LYS A 172 0.98 27.45 -0.39
N PHE A 173 2.13 27.14 -1.00
CA PHE A 173 3.18 26.38 -0.33
C PHE A 173 3.64 27.07 0.96
N ASN A 174 3.75 26.29 2.04
CA ASN A 174 4.09 26.76 3.38
C ASN A 174 3.19 27.87 3.96
N GLU A 175 1.94 27.99 3.49
CA GLU A 175 1.04 29.04 3.97
C GLU A 175 -0.43 28.59 4.03
N VAL A 176 -1.02 28.18 2.90
CA VAL A 176 -2.42 27.77 2.83
C VAL A 176 -2.49 26.34 2.29
N ILE A 177 -3.11 25.45 3.06
CA ILE A 177 -3.22 24.03 2.77
C ILE A 177 -4.69 23.63 2.87
N ASN A 178 -5.26 23.10 1.78
CA ASN A 178 -6.65 22.64 1.74
C ASN A 178 -6.73 21.10 1.66
N GLY A 179 -7.47 20.47 2.57
CA GLY A 179 -7.83 19.03 2.53
C GLY A 179 -6.77 18.04 3.03
N ILE A 180 -5.56 18.50 3.30
CA ILE A 180 -4.50 17.73 3.97
C ILE A 180 -3.94 18.53 5.15
N PRO A 181 -3.40 17.87 6.18
CA PRO A 181 -2.78 18.54 7.32
C PRO A 181 -1.42 19.15 6.97
N ASP A 182 -0.98 20.08 7.82
CA ASP A 182 0.42 20.48 7.88
C ASP A 182 1.28 19.42 8.61
N TRP A 183 2.56 19.72 8.80
CA TRP A 183 3.48 18.79 9.46
C TRP A 183 3.06 18.44 10.90
N VAL A 184 2.71 19.44 11.72
CA VAL A 184 2.40 19.20 13.14
C VAL A 184 1.10 18.42 13.27
N TYR A 185 0.11 18.71 12.43
CA TYR A 185 -1.13 17.95 12.40
C TYR A 185 -0.88 16.49 11.99
N GLU A 186 -0.02 16.24 11.00
CA GLU A 186 0.26 14.88 10.57
C GLU A 186 1.01 14.05 11.61
N GLU A 187 2.06 14.62 12.23
CA GLU A 187 2.91 13.86 13.14
C GLU A 187 2.27 13.70 14.52
N GLU A 188 1.69 14.76 15.08
CA GLU A 188 1.18 14.76 16.44
C GLU A 188 -0.24 14.19 16.54
N PHE A 189 -1.04 14.29 15.47
CA PHE A 189 -2.41 13.73 15.43
C PHE A 189 -2.57 12.54 14.47
N ALA A 190 -1.49 12.12 13.82
CA ALA A 190 -1.36 10.83 13.13
C ALA A 190 -2.33 10.60 11.95
N PHE A 191 -2.79 11.64 11.26
CA PHE A 191 -3.60 11.54 10.04
C PHE A 191 -2.98 12.34 8.89
N ASN A 192 -3.25 11.98 7.64
CA ASN A 192 -2.73 12.68 6.44
C ASN A 192 -3.83 13.22 5.51
N ARG A 193 -5.10 13.12 5.92
CA ARG A 193 -6.29 13.58 5.21
C ARG A 193 -7.30 14.12 6.21
N ALA A 194 -7.83 15.32 5.97
CA ALA A 194 -8.87 15.96 6.79
C ALA A 194 -10.27 15.78 6.16
#